data_AF-M5IDF4-F1
#
_entry.id   AF-M5IDF4-F1
#
_cell.length_a   1.000
_cell.length_b   1.000
_cell.length_c   1.000
_cell.angle_alpha   90.00
_cell.angle_beta   90.00
_cell.angle_gamma   90.00
#
_symmetry.space_group_name_H-M   'P 1'
#
loop_
_entity.id
_entity.type
_entity.pdbx_description
1 polymer ?
#
loop_
_entity_poly.entity_id
_entity_poly.type
_entity_poly.pdbx_seq_one_letter_code
_entity_poly.pdbx_strand_id
1 'polypeptide(L)'
;MKKIIFGASAALLLAGCGSNVDLVKDGVMEFDKSITVGDAIDNYKACKSVKWSEFTSTDKREVVEARCTLKDEYKSKYDISVEGSIELTIQFNINKDGETFEFRYAGISADGKETPDLGAEALAAIYANDDS
;
A
#
# COMPACT_ATOMS: atom_id res chain seq x y z
N MET A 1 13.88 -33.45 -49.36
CA MET A 1 14.47 -32.55 -48.35
C MET A 1 13.67 -31.26 -48.27
N LYS A 2 12.92 -31.03 -47.18
CA LYS A 2 12.62 -29.70 -46.60
C LYS A 2 11.91 -29.95 -45.26
N LYS A 3 12.64 -29.92 -44.15
CA LYS A 3 12.04 -29.93 -42.81
C LYS A 3 11.67 -28.49 -42.50
N ILE A 4 10.37 -28.18 -42.45
CA ILE A 4 9.90 -26.87 -42.01
C ILE A 4 9.98 -26.88 -40.48
N ILE A 5 10.98 -26.19 -39.95
CA ILE A 5 11.12 -25.98 -38.51
C ILE A 5 10.14 -24.85 -38.17
N PHE A 6 9.04 -25.20 -37.50
CA PHE A 6 8.18 -24.22 -36.84
C PHE A 6 8.97 -23.64 -35.66
N GLY A 7 9.67 -22.53 -35.91
CA GLY A 7 10.10 -21.63 -34.85
C GLY A 7 8.87 -20.86 -34.38
N ALA A 8 8.35 -21.19 -33.21
CA ALA A 8 7.33 -20.40 -32.53
C ALA A 8 7.93 -19.89 -31.23
N SER A 9 8.37 -18.63 -31.32
CA SER A 9 8.74 -17.69 -30.27
C SER A 9 8.33 -18.09 -28.86
N ALA A 10 9.33 -18.34 -28.03
CA ALA A 10 9.20 -18.09 -26.60
C ALA A 10 8.96 -16.59 -26.42
N ALA A 11 7.69 -16.21 -26.29
CA ALA A 11 7.35 -14.92 -25.69
C ALA A 11 7.92 -14.97 -24.28
N LEU A 12 9.06 -14.29 -24.07
CA LEU A 12 9.51 -13.95 -22.74
C LEU A 12 8.39 -13.12 -22.13
N LEU A 13 7.60 -13.75 -21.27
CA LEU A 13 6.87 -13.04 -20.23
C LEU A 13 7.96 -12.34 -19.42
N LEU A 14 8.21 -11.07 -19.76
CA LEU A 14 8.86 -10.13 -18.87
C LEU A 14 7.90 -9.96 -17.69
N ALA A 15 7.85 -10.96 -16.80
CA ALA A 15 7.38 -10.72 -15.45
C ALA A 15 8.33 -9.64 -14.93
N GLY A 16 7.80 -8.42 -14.75
CA GLY A 16 8.54 -7.32 -14.16
C GLY A 16 9.26 -7.85 -12.92
N CYS A 17 10.58 -7.81 -12.94
CA CYS A 17 11.43 -8.36 -11.88
C CYS A 17 11.51 -7.36 -10.71
N GLY A 18 10.36 -6.81 -10.32
CA GLY A 18 10.19 -5.88 -9.20
C GLY A 18 9.11 -6.42 -8.28
N SER A 19 9.25 -6.21 -6.97
CA SER A 19 8.19 -6.60 -6.02
C SER A 19 6.95 -5.73 -6.27
N ASN A 20 5.76 -6.27 -6.01
CA ASN A 20 4.53 -5.47 -5.99
C ASN A 20 4.64 -4.30 -4.99
N VAL A 21 5.41 -4.49 -3.91
CA VAL A 21 5.73 -3.43 -2.95
C VAL A 21 6.45 -2.28 -3.64
N ASP A 22 7.47 -2.56 -4.46
CA ASP A 22 8.22 -1.52 -5.17
C ASP A 22 7.30 -0.77 -6.15
N LEU A 23 6.46 -1.50 -6.90
CA LEU A 23 5.47 -0.91 -7.81
C LEU A 23 4.58 0.10 -7.08
N VAL A 24 4.08 -0.24 -5.89
CA VAL A 24 3.23 0.65 -5.11
C VAL A 24 4.04 1.80 -4.54
N LYS A 25 5.20 1.53 -3.94
CA LYS A 25 6.02 2.56 -3.28
C LYS A 25 6.50 3.62 -4.27
N ASP A 26 6.89 3.22 -5.48
CA ASP A 26 7.40 4.12 -6.51
C ASP A 26 6.27 4.86 -7.26
N GLY A 27 5.01 4.47 -7.05
CA GLY A 27 3.86 5.12 -7.65
C GLY A 27 3.70 6.57 -7.19
N VAL A 28 3.44 7.48 -8.13
CA VAL A 28 3.21 8.90 -7.84
C VAL A 28 1.78 9.10 -7.33
N MET A 29 1.61 9.94 -6.30
CA MET A 29 0.26 10.23 -5.79
C MET A 29 -0.52 11.13 -6.77
N GLU A 30 -1.75 10.75 -7.08
CA GLU A 30 -2.56 11.48 -8.07
C GLU A 30 -2.93 12.91 -7.62
N PHE A 31 -3.11 13.12 -6.31
CA PHE A 31 -3.46 14.43 -5.74
C PHE A 31 -2.25 15.31 -5.41
N ASP A 32 -1.06 14.72 -5.22
CA ASP A 32 0.21 15.44 -5.14
C ASP A 32 1.27 14.70 -5.96
N LYS A 33 1.50 15.19 -7.17
CA LYS A 33 2.43 14.59 -8.12
C LYS A 33 3.90 14.85 -7.80
N SER A 34 4.20 15.56 -6.70
CA SER A 34 5.58 15.84 -6.27
C SER A 34 6.18 14.73 -5.41
N ILE A 35 5.38 13.78 -4.92
CA ILE A 35 5.81 12.70 -4.03
C ILE A 35 5.27 11.34 -4.47
N THR A 36 5.97 10.29 -4.05
CA THR A 36 5.50 8.91 -4.23
C THR A 36 4.64 8.45 -3.05
N VAL A 37 3.89 7.36 -3.25
CA VAL A 37 3.13 6.69 -2.18
C VAL A 37 4.07 6.21 -1.07
N GLY A 38 5.24 5.68 -1.45
CA GLY A 38 6.28 5.28 -0.52
C GLY A 38 6.77 6.44 0.32
N ASP A 39 7.10 7.58 -0.31
CA ASP A 39 7.54 8.78 0.40
C ASP A 39 6.50 9.28 1.39
N ALA A 40 5.22 9.30 0.99
CA ALA A 40 4.12 9.77 1.82
C ALA A 40 3.91 8.88 3.06
N ILE A 41 3.95 7.56 2.90
CA ILE A 41 3.64 6.62 3.98
C ILE A 41 4.86 6.36 4.88
N ASP A 42 6.05 6.17 4.30
CA ASP A 42 7.26 5.84 5.08
C ASP A 42 7.73 7.01 5.95
N ASN A 43 7.50 8.25 5.50
CA ASN A 43 7.92 9.45 6.22
C ASN A 43 6.79 10.08 7.04
N TYR A 44 5.59 9.48 7.08
CA TYR A 44 4.47 10.06 7.78
C TYR A 44 4.79 10.26 9.27
N LYS A 45 4.81 11.52 9.73
CA LYS A 45 5.26 11.91 11.08
C LYS A 45 4.54 11.18 12.22
N ALA A 46 3.30 10.79 12.03
CA ALA A 46 2.53 10.05 13.03
C ALA A 46 2.97 8.58 13.16
N CYS A 47 3.63 8.02 12.15
CA CYS A 47 4.17 6.67 12.19
C CYS A 47 5.45 6.59 13.01
N LYS A 48 5.47 5.66 13.96
CA LYS A 48 6.68 5.20 14.66
C LYS A 48 7.49 4.26 13.76
N SER A 49 6.80 3.43 12.99
CA SER A 49 7.40 2.49 12.05
C SER A 49 6.37 2.10 11.00
N VAL A 50 6.84 1.82 9.78
CA VAL A 50 6.03 1.31 8.67
C VAL A 50 6.54 -0.08 8.28
N LYS A 51 5.63 -1.01 8.06
CA LYS A 51 5.91 -2.36 7.54
C LYS A 51 5.12 -2.59 6.27
N TRP A 52 5.81 -3.03 5.23
CA TRP A 52 5.20 -3.42 3.97
C TRP A 52 5.11 -4.94 3.86
N SER A 53 4.01 -5.43 3.32
CA SER A 53 3.81 -6.84 3.03
C SER A 53 2.95 -7.02 1.78
N GLU A 54 3.07 -8.16 1.13
CA GLU A 54 2.22 -8.58 0.03
C GLU A 54 1.50 -9.88 0.37
N PHE A 55 0.25 -10.03 -0.07
CA PHE A 55 -0.52 -11.26 0.08
C PHE A 55 -1.59 -11.39 -1.01
N THR A 56 -1.99 -12.63 -1.28
CA THR A 56 -3.14 -12.91 -2.13
C THR A 56 -4.41 -12.99 -1.27
N SER A 57 -5.42 -12.18 -1.58
CA SER A 57 -6.70 -12.19 -0.89
C SER A 57 -7.54 -13.45 -1.21
N THR A 58 -8.59 -13.71 -0.41
CA THR A 58 -9.52 -14.82 -0.62
C THR A 58 -10.23 -14.79 -1.98
N ASP A 59 -10.44 -13.59 -2.52
CA ASP A 59 -11.00 -13.36 -3.85
C ASP A 59 -9.93 -13.25 -4.96
N LYS A 60 -8.72 -13.76 -4.70
CA LYS A 60 -7.61 -13.93 -5.66
C LYS A 60 -7.09 -12.63 -6.28
N ARG A 61 -7.00 -11.57 -5.46
CA ARG A 61 -6.31 -10.33 -5.81
C ARG A 61 -4.95 -10.32 -5.12
N GLU A 62 -3.93 -9.86 -5.83
CA GLU A 62 -2.66 -9.53 -5.21
C GLU A 62 -2.81 -8.18 -4.52
N VAL A 63 -2.47 -8.15 -3.23
CA VAL A 63 -2.64 -6.98 -2.36
C VAL A 63 -1.29 -6.62 -1.77
N VAL A 64 -0.96 -5.33 -1.83
CA VAL A 64 0.14 -4.73 -1.06
C VAL A 64 -0.46 -3.99 0.12
N GLU A 65 0.12 -4.20 1.28
CA GLU A 65 -0.30 -3.59 2.54
C GLU A 65 0.86 -2.85 3.20
N ALA A 66 0.61 -1.60 3.56
CA ALA A 66 1.43 -0.84 4.49
C ALA A 66 0.75 -0.80 5.86
N ARG A 67 1.49 -1.18 6.91
CA ARG A 67 1.07 -1.05 8.31
C ARG A 67 1.96 -0.04 9.03
N CYS A 68 1.34 1.05 9.46
CA CYS A 68 1.95 2.12 10.23
C CYS A 68 1.54 2.01 11.70
N THR A 69 2.52 1.71 12.57
CA THR A 69 2.32 1.80 14.01
C THR A 69 2.33 3.27 14.42
N LEU A 70 1.25 3.80 14.99
CA LEU A 70 1.20 5.19 15.42
C LEU A 70 2.05 5.44 16.68
N LYS A 71 2.71 6.60 16.73
CA LYS A 71 3.37 7.10 17.94
C LYS A 71 2.35 7.41 19.03
N ASP A 72 2.73 7.21 20.29
CA ASP A 72 1.84 7.39 21.44
C ASP A 72 1.29 8.83 21.56
N GLU A 73 2.07 9.83 21.16
CA GLU A 73 1.69 11.24 21.16
C GLU A 73 0.51 11.57 20.23
N TYR A 74 0.26 10.74 19.21
CA TYR A 74 -0.90 10.88 18.34
C TYR A 74 -2.13 10.11 18.85
N LYS A 75 -1.99 9.22 19.85
CA LYS A 75 -3.12 8.49 20.44
C LYS A 75 -4.05 9.42 21.22
N SER A 76 -3.47 10.35 21.98
CA SER A 76 -4.20 11.34 22.78
C SER A 76 -4.92 12.39 21.92
N LYS A 77 -4.41 12.69 20.72
CA LYS A 77 -5.01 13.66 19.78
C LYS A 77 -6.39 13.20 19.27
N TYR A 78 -6.62 11.90 19.20
CA TYR A 78 -7.87 11.32 18.69
C TYR A 78 -8.81 10.77 19.79
N ASP A 79 -8.56 11.09 21.08
CA ASP A 79 -9.32 10.59 22.24
C ASP A 79 -9.46 9.06 22.28
N ILE A 80 -8.48 8.35 21.73
CA ILE A 80 -8.52 6.89 21.66
C ILE A 80 -7.95 6.34 22.97
N SER A 81 -8.84 6.04 23.91
CA SER A 81 -8.53 5.38 25.18
C SER A 81 -8.28 3.87 24.98
N VAL A 82 -7.18 3.53 24.30
CA VAL A 82 -6.74 2.14 24.08
C VAL A 82 -5.38 1.93 24.72
N GLU A 83 -5.24 0.86 25.52
CA GLU A 83 -4.00 0.56 26.24
C GLU A 83 -2.89 -0.03 25.35
N GLY A 84 -3.17 -0.35 24.08
CA GLY A 84 -2.19 -0.92 23.15
C GLY A 84 -1.78 -0.05 21.97
N SER A 85 -1.11 -0.67 20.98
CA SER A 85 -0.66 0.01 19.77
C SER A 85 -1.83 0.23 18.80
N ILE A 86 -1.85 1.41 18.21
CA ILE A 86 -2.77 1.74 17.13
C ILE A 86 -2.01 1.54 15.81
N GLU A 87 -2.58 0.74 14.91
CA GLU A 87 -2.02 0.46 13.60
C GLU A 87 -2.93 1.07 12.53
N LEU A 88 -2.36 1.91 11.68
CA LEU A 88 -2.99 2.36 10.44
C LEU A 88 -2.60 1.38 9.33
N THR A 89 -3.59 0.74 8.74
CA THR A 89 -3.44 -0.20 7.63
C THR A 89 -3.89 0.48 6.35
N ILE A 90 -3.09 0.41 5.30
CA ILE A 90 -3.38 0.92 3.97
C ILE A 90 -3.14 -0.20 2.98
N GLN A 91 -4.11 -0.51 2.14
CA GLN A 91 -4.03 -1.58 1.15
C GLN A 91 -4.24 -1.06 -0.26
N PHE A 92 -3.51 -1.67 -1.18
CA PHE A 92 -3.57 -1.43 -2.62
C PHE A 92 -3.78 -2.76 -3.35
N ASN A 93 -4.68 -2.80 -4.33
CA ASN A 93 -4.78 -3.94 -5.24
C ASN A 93 -3.81 -3.75 -6.39
N ILE A 94 -3.15 -4.82 -6.80
CA ILE A 94 -2.43 -4.86 -8.08
C ILE A 94 -3.41 -5.22 -9.19
N ASN A 95 -3.41 -4.44 -10.26
CA ASN A 95 -4.28 -4.63 -11.39
C ASN A 95 -3.83 -5.83 -12.25
N LYS A 96 -4.71 -6.31 -13.12
CA LYS A 96 -4.45 -7.50 -13.95
C LYS A 96 -3.34 -7.32 -14.97
N ASP A 97 -2.95 -6.07 -15.27
CA ASP A 97 -1.78 -5.77 -16.09
C ASP A 97 -0.46 -6.07 -15.37
N GLY A 98 -0.46 -6.14 -14.04
CA GLY A 98 0.76 -6.29 -13.22
C GLY A 98 1.66 -5.06 -13.23
N GLU A 99 1.19 -3.94 -13.78
CA GLU A 99 1.95 -2.69 -13.98
C GLU A 99 1.28 -1.50 -13.30
N THR A 100 0.01 -1.62 -12.93
CA THR A 100 -0.73 -0.57 -12.24
C THR A 100 -1.36 -1.11 -10.95
N PHE A 101 -1.70 -0.18 -10.06
CA PHE A 101 -2.35 -0.50 -8.79
C PHE A 101 -3.46 0.51 -8.49
N GLU A 102 -4.35 0.14 -7.58
CA GLU A 102 -5.43 1.01 -7.11
C GLU A 102 -5.49 0.99 -5.58
N PHE A 103 -5.82 2.13 -4.99
CA PHE A 103 -6.15 2.18 -3.56
C PHE A 103 -7.39 1.33 -3.29
N ARG A 104 -7.33 0.52 -2.22
CA ARG A 104 -8.42 -0.38 -1.84
C ARG A 104 -9.05 0.02 -0.51
N TYR A 105 -8.24 0.18 0.52
CA TYR A 105 -8.70 0.24 1.89
C TYR A 105 -7.72 1.04 2.74
N ALA A 106 -8.26 1.83 3.66
CA ALA A 106 -7.48 2.40 4.75
C ALA A 106 -8.27 2.27 6.04
N GLY A 107 -7.67 1.74 7.09
CA GLY A 107 -8.37 1.57 8.35
C GLY A 107 -7.42 1.63 9.52
N ILE A 108 -7.97 1.88 10.69
CA ILE A 108 -7.24 1.86 11.94
C ILE A 108 -7.59 0.56 12.66
N SER A 109 -6.63 0.01 13.39
CA SER A 109 -6.91 -1.06 14.35
C SER A 109 -6.25 -0.72 15.68
N ALA A 110 -6.95 -1.04 16.75
CA ALA A 110 -6.42 -0.98 18.11
C ALA A 110 -6.61 -2.35 18.76
N ASP A 111 -5.54 -2.88 19.36
CA ASP A 111 -5.54 -4.22 19.97
C ASP A 111 -6.03 -5.34 19.03
N GLY A 112 -5.74 -5.20 17.73
CA GLY A 112 -6.16 -6.16 16.70
C GLY A 112 -7.65 -6.11 16.34
N LYS A 113 -8.42 -5.14 16.86
CA LYS A 113 -9.79 -4.88 16.43
C LYS A 113 -9.78 -3.82 15.34
N GLU A 114 -10.15 -4.21 14.13
CA GLU A 114 -10.31 -3.29 13.00
C GLU A 114 -11.48 -2.34 13.23
N THR A 115 -11.28 -1.06 12.89
CA THR A 115 -12.32 -0.03 12.82
C THR A 115 -12.90 0.04 11.39
N PRO A 116 -13.97 0.81 11.15
CA PRO A 116 -14.52 0.99 9.80
C PRO A 116 -13.47 1.53 8.81
N ASP A 117 -13.62 1.16 7.53
CA ASP A 117 -12.85 1.71 6.42
C ASP A 117 -13.00 3.24 6.37
N LEU A 118 -11.86 3.93 6.43
CA LEU A 118 -11.75 5.38 6.37
C LEU A 118 -11.73 5.88 4.91
N GLY A 119 -11.62 4.98 3.93
CA GLY A 119 -11.59 5.29 2.51
C GLY A 119 -10.35 6.09 2.08
N ALA A 120 -10.38 6.61 0.86
CA ALA A 120 -9.25 7.33 0.25
C ALA A 120 -8.94 8.67 0.95
N GLU A 121 -9.89 9.22 1.70
CA GLU A 121 -9.71 10.44 2.50
C GLU A 121 -8.62 10.26 3.57
N ALA A 122 -8.41 9.04 4.06
CA ALA A 122 -7.32 8.75 4.98
C ALA A 122 -5.95 9.02 4.35
N LEU A 123 -5.74 8.69 3.08
CA LEU A 123 -4.48 8.99 2.37
C LEU A 123 -4.25 10.50 2.25
N ALA A 124 -5.30 11.26 1.91
CA ALA A 124 -5.22 12.71 1.87
C ALA A 124 -4.95 13.32 3.27
N ALA A 125 -5.51 12.74 4.32
CA ALA A 125 -5.27 13.18 5.69
C ALA A 125 -3.85 12.86 6.18
N ILE A 126 -3.28 11.70 5.82
CA ILE A 126 -1.88 11.36 6.10
C ILE A 126 -0.97 12.43 5.49
N TYR A 127 -1.22 12.78 4.22
CA TYR A 127 -0.49 13.83 3.55
C TYR A 127 -0.67 15.22 4.21
N ALA A 128 -1.91 15.66 4.43
CA ALA A 128 -2.20 17.00 4.92
C ALA A 128 -1.71 17.28 6.35
N ASN A 129 -1.49 16.25 7.17
CA ASN A 129 -0.96 16.41 8.54
C ASN A 129 0.58 16.53 8.60
N ASP A 130 1.29 16.43 7.47
CA ASP A 130 2.73 16.65 7.43
C ASP A 130 3.11 18.15 7.27
N ASP A 131 2.16 18.99 6.82
CA ASP A 131 2.35 20.43 6.56
C ASP A 131 2.05 21.36 7.76
N SER A 132 1.66 20.81 8.92
CA SER A 132 1.32 21.58 10.14
C SER A 132 2.35 21.49 11.25
#